data_AF-A0A974S965-F1
#
_entry.id   AF-A0A974S965-F1
#
_cell.length_a   1.000
_cell.length_b   1.000
_cell.length_c   1.000
_cell.angle_alpha   90.00
_cell.angle_beta   90.00
_cell.angle_gamma   90.00
#
_symmetry.space_group_name_H-M   'P 1'
#
loop_
_entity.id
_entity.type
_entity.pdbx_description
1 polymer ?
#
loop_
_entity_poly.entity_id
_entity_poly.type
_entity_poly.pdbx_seq_one_letter_code
_entity_poly.pdbx_strand_id
1 'polypeptide(L)' 'MSHDPQVQALIDKQAITEVLFNYCRAVDRADIALLTSCYHDDATEDHGGTFSGSAADYIASIAPILPRGGS' A
#
# COMPACT_ATOMS: atom_id res chain seq x y z
N MET A 1 9.74 -13.87 21.75
CA MET A 1 9.52 -13.15 23.01
C MET A 1 8.45 -12.11 22.75
N SER A 2 7.45 -11.98 23.62
CA SER A 2 6.45 -10.90 23.51
C SER A 2 7.01 -9.64 24.16
N HIS A 3 6.86 -8.49 23.51
CA HIS A 3 7.14 -7.20 24.14
C HIS A 3 6.02 -6.83 25.14
N ASP A 4 6.29 -5.82 25.97
CA ASP A 4 5.25 -5.13 26.72
C ASP A 4 4.15 -4.63 25.77
N PRO A 5 2.86 -4.74 26.11
CA PRO A 5 1.76 -4.35 25.22
C PRO A 5 1.81 -2.90 24.73
N GLN A 6 2.27 -1.96 25.56
CA GLN A 6 2.39 -0.55 25.17
C GLN A 6 3.53 -0.34 24.18
N VAL A 7 4.64 -1.07 24.37
CA VAL A 7 5.77 -1.06 23.42
C VAL A 7 5.37 -1.72 22.10
N GLN A 8 4.64 -2.84 22.15
CA GLN A 8 4.15 -3.51 20.94
C GLN A 8 3.24 -2.59 20.13
N ALA A 9 2.33 -1.86 20.79
CA ALA A 9 1.46 -0.90 20.11
C ALA A 9 2.23 0.23 19.39
N LEU A 10 3.36 0.68 19.95
CA LEU A 10 4.22 1.68 19.29
C LEU A 10 4.94 1.10 18.08
N ILE A 11 5.42 -0.15 18.17
CA ILE A 11 6.04 -0.87 17.06
C ILE A 11 5.04 -1.05 15.91
N ASP A 12 3.84 -1.53 16.23
CA ASP A 12 2.79 -1.76 15.23
C ASP A 12 2.38 -0.45 14.55
N LYS A 13 2.24 0.63 15.33
CA LYS A 13 1.96 1.96 14.78
C LYS A 13 3.05 2.42 13.81
N GLN A 14 4.32 2.23 14.17
CA GLN A 14 5.45 2.60 13.31
C GLN A 14 5.45 1.78 12.02
N ALA A 15 5.26 0.46 12.11
CA ALA A 15 5.20 -0.43 10.96
C ALA A 15 4.07 -0.05 9.98
N ILE A 16 2.86 0.23 10.49
CA ILE A 16 1.74 0.70 9.66
C ILE A 16 2.06 2.05 9.01
N THR A 17 2.67 2.97 9.76
CA THR A 17 3.05 4.30 9.26
C THR A 17 4.03 4.20 8.09
N GLU A 18 5.01 3.30 8.19
CA GLU A 18 6.00 3.07 7.13
C GLU A 18 5.36 2.48 5.86
N VAL A 19 4.40 1.55 6.00
CA VAL A 19 3.62 1.03 4.87
C VAL A 19 2.83 2.15 4.18
N LEU A 20 2.16 3.02 4.94
CA LEU A 20 1.42 4.16 4.37
C LEU A 20 2.34 5.14 3.65
N PHE A 21 3.52 5.43 4.19
CA PHE A 21 4.51 6.29 3.52
C PHE A 21 5.05 5.66 2.23
N ASN A 22 5.30 4.35 2.23
CA ASN A 22 5.70 3.63 1.03
C ASN A 22 4.61 3.64 -0.03
N TYR A 23 3.35 3.42 0.35
CA TYR A 23 2.20 3.50 -0.54
C TYR A 23 2.11 4.87 -1.23
N CYS A 24 2.10 5.96 -0.45
CA CYS A 24 2.03 7.32 -1.02
C CYS A 24 3.21 7.60 -1.95
N ARG A 25 4.43 7.28 -1.52
CA ARG A 25 5.64 7.44 -2.35
C ARG A 25 5.54 6.65 -3.65
N ALA A 26 5.05 5.42 -3.59
CA ALA A 26 4.94 4.54 -4.74
C ALA A 26 3.94 5.07 -5.75
N VAL A 27 2.76 5.53 -5.29
CA VAL A 27 1.74 6.18 -6.13
C VAL A 27 2.30 7.44 -6.78
N ASP A 28 2.90 8.34 -5.99
CA ASP A 28 3.45 9.62 -6.49
C ASP A 28 4.55 9.43 -7.54
N ARG A 29 5.30 8.32 -7.46
CA ARG A 29 6.43 8.01 -8.36
C ARG A 29 6.13 6.94 -9.41
N ALA A 30 4.89 6.44 -9.46
CA ALA A 30 4.50 5.30 -10.28
C ALA A 30 5.41 4.06 -10.11
N ASP A 31 5.89 3.79 -8.89
CA ASP A 31 6.68 2.61 -8.56
C ASP A 31 5.75 1.43 -8.24
N ILE A 32 5.37 0.68 -9.27
CA ILE A 32 4.40 -0.42 -9.15
C ILE A 32 4.93 -1.54 -8.23
N ALA A 33 6.23 -1.83 -8.27
CA ALA A 33 6.80 -2.88 -7.43
C ALA A 33 6.70 -2.51 -5.95
N LEU A 34 7.02 -1.26 -5.59
CA LEU A 34 6.84 -0.77 -4.22
C LEU A 34 5.37 -0.72 -3.81
N LEU A 35 4.48 -0.29 -4.71
CA LEU A 35 3.04 -0.25 -4.46
C LEU A 35 2.49 -1.65 -4.15
N THR A 36 2.84 -2.65 -4.95
CA THR A 36 2.46 -4.05 -4.71
C THR A 36 2.95 -4.56 -3.37
N SER A 37 4.17 -4.18 -2.94
CA SER A 37 4.71 -4.61 -1.63
C SER A 37 3.97 -4.05 -0.41
N CYS A 38 3.10 -3.03 -0.60
CA CYS A 38 2.28 -2.46 0.48
C CYS A 38 1.02 -3.28 0.77
N TYR A 39 0.72 -4.29 -0.05
CA TYR A 39 -0.45 -5.17 0.10
C TYR A 39 -0.02 -6.58 0.51
N HIS A 40 -0.92 -7.28 1.19
CA HIS A 40 -0.83 -8.73 1.31
C HIS A 40 -1.20 -9.41 -0.01
N ASP A 41 -0.67 -10.60 -0.26
CA ASP A 41 -0.91 -11.37 -1.50
C ASP A 41 -2.40 -11.67 -1.73
N ASP A 42 -3.19 -11.79 -0.66
CA ASP A 42 -4.64 -12.06 -0.67
C ASP A 42 -5.49 -10.83 -0.34
N ALA A 43 -4.91 -9.63 -0.37
CA ALA A 43 -5.61 -8.40 -0.02
C ALA A 43 -6.77 -8.09 -0.97
N THR A 44 -7.88 -7.64 -0.39
CA THR A 44 -9.02 -7.07 -1.11
C THR A 44 -8.98 -5.55 -1.03
N GLU A 45 -9.42 -4.88 -2.08
CA GLU A 45 -9.48 -3.43 -2.17
C GLU A 45 -10.91 -2.98 -2.51
N ASP A 46 -11.39 -1.96 -1.79
CA ASP A 46 -12.68 -1.31 -2.00
C ASP A 46 -12.47 0.21 -2.03
N HIS A 47 -12.51 0.77 -3.23
CA HIS A 47 -12.42 2.21 -3.46
C HIS A 47 -13.81 2.81 -3.68
N GLY A 48 -14.72 2.61 -2.73
CA GLY A 48 -15.93 3.42 -2.57
C GLY A 48 -16.82 3.50 -3.81
N GLY A 49 -17.06 2.35 -4.45
CA GLY A 49 -17.91 2.24 -5.65
C GLY A 49 -17.19 2.45 -7.00
N THR A 50 -15.90 2.78 -7.00
CA THR A 50 -15.08 2.85 -8.23
C THR A 50 -14.32 1.57 -8.52
N PHE A 51 -14.04 0.77 -7.49
CA PHE A 51 -13.39 -0.52 -7.58
C PHE A 51 -13.80 -1.37 -6.36
N SER A 52 -14.01 -2.67 -6.57
CA SER A 52 -14.14 -3.66 -5.51
C SER A 52 -13.63 -5.00 -6.04
N GLY A 53 -12.57 -5.55 -5.44
CA GLY A 53 -11.90 -6.73 -5.96
C GLY A 53 -10.56 -7.02 -5.27
N SER A 54 -9.66 -7.72 -5.95
CA SER A 54 -8.32 -7.98 -5.41
C SER A 54 -7.44 -6.72 -5.48
N ALA A 55 -6.50 -6.58 -4.56
CA ALA A 55 -5.52 -5.50 -4.60
C ALA A 55 -4.64 -5.55 -5.87
N ALA A 56 -4.35 -6.76 -6.37
CA ALA A 56 -3.62 -6.94 -7.63
C ALA A 56 -4.38 -6.35 -8.82
N ASP A 57 -5.69 -6.62 -8.92
CA ASP A 57 -6.55 -6.05 -9.96
C ASP A 57 -6.67 -4.53 -9.80
N TYR A 58 -6.73 -4.02 -8.57
CA TYR A 58 -6.75 -2.59 -8.30
C TYR A 58 -5.48 -1.91 -8.83
N ILE A 59 -4.30 -2.42 -8.45
CA ILE A 59 -3.01 -1.90 -8.90
C ILE A 59 -2.90 -1.92 -10.43
N ALA A 60 -3.31 -3.02 -11.06
CA ALA A 60 -3.33 -3.13 -12.52
C ALA A 60 -4.26 -2.09 -13.17
N SER A 61 -5.38 -1.77 -12.52
CA SER A 61 -6.33 -0.76 -13.02
C SER A 61 -5.81 0.67 -12.90
N ILE A 62 -5.04 0.99 -11.86
CA ILE A 62 -4.52 2.35 -11.63
C ILE A 62 -3.14 2.59 -12.27
N ALA A 63 -2.35 1.55 -12.54
CA ALA A 63 -1.01 1.70 -13.13
C ALA A 63 -0.97 2.55 -14.41
N PRO A 64 -1.95 2.48 -15.34
CA PRO A 64 -1.95 3.31 -16.55
C PRO A 64 -2.22 4.81 -16.31
N ILE A 65 -2.85 5.16 -15.18
CA ILE A 65 -3.22 6.54 -14.83
C ILE A 65 -2.22 7.21 -13.87
N LEU A 66 -1.35 6.42 -13.23
CA LEU A 66 -0.28 6.96 -12.40
C LEU A 66 0.65 7.86 -13.22
N PRO A 67 1.24 8.90 -12.60
CA PRO A 67 2.09 9.84 -13.30
C PRO A 67 3.20 9.09 -14.03
N ARG A 68 3.26 9.23 -15.36
CA ARG A 68 4.41 8.75 -16.12
C ARG A 68 5.61 9.55 -15.64
N GLY A 69 6.55 8.89 -14.97
CA GLY A 69 7.79 9.52 -14.51
C GLY A 69 8.35 10.40 -15.62
N GLY A 70 8.59 11.68 -15.30
CA GLY A 70 9.10 12.66 -16.24
C GLY A 70 10.40 12.17 -16.89
N SER A 71 10.48 12.40 -18.19
CA SER A 71 11.66 12.24 -19.07
C SER A 71 12.97 12.69 -18.44
#